data_AF-A0AAN0JIN7-F1
#
_entry.id   AF-A0AAN0JIN7-F1
#
_cell.length_a   1.000
_cell.length_b   1.000
_cell.length_c   1.000
_cell.angle_alpha   90.00
_cell.angle_beta   90.00
_cell.angle_gamma   90.00
#
_symmetry.space_group_name_H-M   'P 1'
#
loop_
_entity.id
_entity.type
_entity.pdbx_description
1 polymer ?
#
loop_
_entity_poly.entity_id
_entity_poly.type
_entity_poly.pdbx_seq_one_letter_code
_entity_poly.pdbx_strand_id
1 'polypeptide(L)'
;MKSLKEKEREAQVYSQQLEQKEREEAEKEQEIRRYRHQLQEKDREHQVVLQEKDLLIQQKDEEHQKVTEEALQQKDRENQEVLQQKDIVILEKDRELQEKDRELQEKDRELRQSQEAVRRYQQQALTDDHWVINKDEVTLTKEELGRGSYAVVTVGIFRGLGVAVKSLHTIIISDFNLALFSREMNIASQVRHPNLVQFIGATKVGNPLILTELMSTSLNQELRRKQLTNQQILSIAQDVALGLNYLHLFKPQPIIHRDVSSPNILLKPCTRPAGYEAKVADYGTAKLVQVDSTGTVMPGNPAYAAPEAPIPDQHSPAMDVYSYSVLLMEMNLCSSPEMTTAEREVQSGSVSWSDMKSLIQRGPNANPRARPTMAQVIDITSLDISSLFQLEPINDNNIKIQYD
;
A
#
# COMPACT_ATOMS: atom_id res chain seq x y z
N MET A 1 -46.61 -88.35 107.39
CA MET A 1 -47.16 -89.39 106.49
C MET A 1 -48.09 -88.72 105.48
N LYS A 2 -47.60 -88.47 104.26
CA LYS A 2 -48.46 -88.59 103.08
C LYS A 2 -48.28 -90.00 102.55
N SER A 3 -49.40 -90.67 102.33
CA SER A 3 -49.57 -92.10 102.08
C SER A 3 -48.78 -92.57 100.86
N LEU A 4 -48.20 -93.77 100.91
CA LEU A 4 -47.48 -94.42 99.80
C LEU A 4 -48.28 -94.38 98.47
N LYS A 5 -49.61 -94.47 98.57
CA LYS A 5 -50.57 -94.38 97.45
C LYS A 5 -50.62 -93.00 96.77
N GLU A 6 -50.31 -91.92 97.50
CA GLU A 6 -50.35 -90.55 96.98
C GLU A 6 -49.07 -90.23 96.19
N LYS A 7 -47.92 -90.71 96.68
CA LYS A 7 -46.63 -90.65 95.95
C LYS A 7 -46.59 -91.55 94.72
N GLU A 8 -47.24 -92.71 94.75
CA GLU A 8 -47.40 -93.57 93.56
C GLU A 8 -48.29 -92.92 92.49
N ARG A 9 -49.38 -92.23 92.89
CA ARG A 9 -50.21 -91.47 91.95
C ARG A 9 -49.48 -90.27 91.36
N GLU A 10 -48.75 -89.51 92.18
CA GLU A 10 -47.91 -88.41 91.67
C GLU A 10 -46.81 -88.93 90.73
N ALA A 11 -46.16 -90.06 91.04
CA ALA A 11 -45.17 -90.67 90.17
C ALA A 11 -45.78 -91.17 88.84
N GLN A 12 -46.98 -91.74 88.85
CA GLN A 12 -47.70 -92.13 87.63
C GLN A 12 -48.09 -90.92 86.77
N VAL A 13 -48.54 -89.82 87.39
CA VAL A 13 -48.88 -88.58 86.67
C VAL A 13 -47.61 -87.95 86.06
N TYR A 14 -46.51 -87.90 86.81
CA TYR A 14 -45.22 -87.43 86.28
C TYR A 14 -44.69 -88.33 85.17
N SER A 15 -44.85 -89.66 85.28
CA SER A 15 -44.48 -90.61 84.23
C SER A 15 -45.29 -90.42 82.95
N GLN A 16 -46.61 -90.22 83.06
CA GLN A 16 -47.46 -89.93 81.89
C GLN A 16 -47.14 -88.56 81.26
N GLN A 17 -46.87 -87.54 82.08
CA GLN A 17 -46.44 -86.22 81.58
C GLN A 17 -45.07 -86.28 80.90
N LEU A 18 -44.16 -87.13 81.40
CA LEU A 18 -42.86 -87.35 80.79
C LEU A 18 -43.01 -88.06 79.44
N GLU A 19 -43.78 -89.14 79.36
CA GLU A 19 -44.05 -89.84 78.10
C GLU A 19 -44.75 -88.93 77.07
N GLN A 20 -45.67 -88.07 77.51
CA GLN A 20 -46.34 -87.12 76.62
C GLN A 20 -45.37 -86.05 76.10
N LYS A 21 -44.48 -85.53 76.96
CA LYS A 21 -43.42 -84.60 76.55
C LYS A 21 -42.42 -85.26 75.60
N GLU A 22 -42.03 -86.51 75.85
CA GLU A 22 -41.13 -87.27 74.98
C GLU A 22 -41.76 -87.50 73.60
N ARG A 23 -43.08 -87.74 73.52
CA ARG A 23 -43.80 -87.83 72.24
C ARG A 23 -43.87 -86.49 71.51
N GLU A 24 -44.20 -85.41 72.21
CA GLU A 24 -44.22 -84.06 71.61
C GLU A 24 -42.82 -83.62 71.14
N GLU A 25 -41.78 -83.99 71.88
CA GLU A 25 -40.38 -83.72 71.51
C GLU A 25 -39.95 -84.56 70.30
N ALA A 26 -40.35 -85.83 70.23
CA ALA A 26 -40.11 -86.69 69.06
C ALA A 26 -40.84 -86.19 67.81
N GLU A 27 -42.09 -85.72 67.94
CA GLU A 27 -42.86 -85.12 66.83
C GLU A 27 -42.20 -83.82 66.34
N LYS A 28 -41.77 -82.94 67.26
CA LYS A 28 -41.01 -81.72 66.91
C LYS A 28 -39.67 -82.03 66.27
N GLU A 29 -38.94 -83.04 66.75
CA GLU A 29 -37.70 -83.48 66.10
C GLU A 29 -37.97 -83.98 64.68
N GLN A 30 -39.05 -84.74 64.47
CA GLN A 30 -39.41 -85.23 63.15
C GLN A 30 -39.81 -84.08 62.21
N GLU A 31 -40.51 -83.06 62.72
CA GLU A 31 -40.87 -81.86 61.98
C GLU A 31 -39.62 -81.02 61.63
N ILE A 32 -38.70 -80.82 62.57
CA ILE A 32 -37.40 -80.16 62.34
C ILE A 32 -36.59 -80.92 61.28
N ARG A 33 -36.58 -82.26 61.30
CA ARG A 33 -35.92 -83.07 60.27
C ARG A 33 -36.54 -82.87 58.89
N ARG A 34 -37.87 -82.78 58.80
CA ARG A 34 -38.57 -82.47 57.53
C ARG A 34 -38.22 -81.08 57.01
N TYR A 35 -38.25 -80.05 57.87
CA TYR A 35 -37.86 -78.69 57.48
C TYR A 35 -36.39 -78.61 57.05
N ARG A 36 -35.49 -79.33 57.74
CA ARG A 36 -34.07 -79.41 57.34
C ARG A 36 -33.91 -80.05 55.95
N HIS A 37 -34.64 -81.12 55.66
CA HIS A 37 -34.62 -81.75 54.34
C HIS A 37 -35.12 -80.81 53.25
N GLN A 38 -36.25 -80.13 53.48
CA GLN A 38 -36.81 -79.16 52.52
C GLN A 38 -35.87 -77.98 52.29
N LEU A 39 -35.21 -77.49 53.34
CA LEU A 39 -34.22 -76.41 53.22
C LEU A 39 -33.02 -76.88 52.40
N GLN A 40 -32.52 -78.10 52.65
CA GLN A 40 -31.40 -78.68 51.92
C GLN A 40 -31.75 -78.92 50.43
N GLU A 41 -32.98 -79.31 50.12
CA GLU A 41 -33.46 -79.41 48.74
C GLU A 41 -33.53 -78.03 48.08
N LYS A 42 -34.06 -77.01 48.75
CA LYS A 42 -34.09 -75.64 48.25
C LYS A 42 -32.70 -75.04 48.05
N ASP A 43 -31.76 -75.30 48.95
CA ASP A 43 -30.37 -74.89 48.80
C ASP A 43 -29.74 -75.55 47.57
N ARG A 44 -30.05 -76.82 47.31
CA ARG A 44 -29.58 -77.53 46.12
C ARG A 44 -30.18 -76.94 44.84
N GLU A 45 -31.48 -76.66 44.83
CA GLU A 45 -32.15 -75.97 43.72
C GLU A 45 -31.54 -74.59 43.46
N HIS A 46 -31.31 -73.80 44.51
CA HIS A 46 -30.70 -72.48 44.40
C HIS A 46 -29.26 -72.56 43.87
N GLN A 47 -28.51 -73.57 44.29
CA GLN A 47 -27.15 -73.79 43.80
C GLN A 47 -27.12 -74.14 42.30
N VAL A 48 -28.09 -74.92 41.82
CA VAL A 48 -28.24 -75.20 40.37
C VAL A 48 -28.58 -73.93 39.61
N VAL A 49 -29.53 -73.12 40.10
CA VAL A 49 -29.89 -71.84 39.44
C VAL A 49 -28.71 -70.86 39.42
N LEU A 50 -27.90 -70.81 40.49
CA LEU A 50 -26.68 -70.01 40.51
C LEU A 50 -25.68 -70.49 39.45
N GLN A 51 -25.44 -71.79 39.34
CA GLN A 51 -24.57 -72.35 38.30
C GLN A 51 -25.06 -72.05 36.89
N GLU A 52 -26.37 -72.15 36.63
CA GLU A 52 -26.96 -71.79 35.34
C GLU A 52 -26.80 -70.30 35.02
N LYS A 53 -26.99 -69.42 36.02
CA LYS A 53 -26.79 -67.98 35.85
C LYS A 53 -25.32 -67.62 35.62
N ASP A 54 -24.40 -68.25 36.34
CA ASP A 54 -22.96 -68.04 36.15
C ASP A 54 -22.53 -68.45 34.74
N LEU A 55 -23.06 -69.57 34.23
CA LEU A 55 -22.81 -70.00 32.85
C LEU A 55 -23.39 -69.01 31.83
N LEU A 56 -24.59 -68.47 32.07
CA LEU A 56 -25.22 -67.48 31.20
C LEU A 56 -24.44 -66.16 31.18
N ILE A 57 -23.92 -65.72 32.34
CA ILE A 57 -23.06 -64.53 32.46
C ILE A 57 -21.78 -64.75 31.64
N GLN A 58 -21.11 -65.90 31.79
CA GLN A 58 -19.91 -66.21 31.00
C GLN A 58 -20.18 -66.19 29.49
N GLN A 59 -21.28 -66.81 29.04
CA GLN A 59 -21.65 -66.78 27.61
C GLN A 59 -21.93 -65.36 27.11
N LYS A 60 -22.60 -64.53 27.93
CA LYS A 60 -22.88 -63.13 27.58
C LYS A 60 -21.63 -62.27 27.55
N ASP A 61 -20.69 -62.50 28.46
CA ASP A 61 -19.40 -61.81 28.48
C ASP A 61 -18.54 -62.17 27.27
N GLU A 62 -18.49 -63.45 26.88
CA GLU A 62 -17.82 -63.90 25.66
C GLU A 62 -18.45 -63.31 24.39
N GLU A 63 -19.79 -63.30 24.31
CA GLU A 63 -20.52 -62.68 23.20
C GLU A 63 -20.24 -61.18 23.10
N HIS A 64 -20.25 -60.47 24.24
CA HIS A 64 -19.97 -59.04 24.29
C HIS A 64 -18.51 -58.72 23.92
N GLN A 65 -17.55 -59.51 24.40
CA GLN A 65 -16.14 -59.37 24.02
C GLN A 65 -15.96 -59.55 22.52
N LYS A 66 -16.57 -60.59 21.94
CA LYS A 66 -16.49 -60.87 20.50
C LYS A 66 -17.08 -59.73 19.67
N VAL A 67 -18.26 -59.23 20.02
CA VAL A 67 -18.90 -58.08 19.33
C VAL A 67 -18.02 -56.83 19.44
N THR A 68 -17.40 -56.60 20.60
CA THR A 68 -16.52 -55.44 20.83
C THR A 68 -15.25 -55.54 20.00
N GLU A 69 -14.62 -56.72 19.92
CA GLU A 69 -13.44 -56.97 19.09
C GLU A 69 -13.74 -56.83 17.61
N GLU A 70 -14.87 -57.37 17.13
CA GLU A 70 -15.30 -57.24 15.73
C GLU A 70 -15.56 -55.77 15.36
N ALA A 71 -16.22 -55.01 16.25
CA ALA A 71 -16.45 -53.57 16.06
C ALA A 71 -15.14 -52.77 16.05
N LEU A 72 -14.18 -53.11 16.91
CA LEU A 72 -12.86 -52.47 16.95
C LEU A 72 -12.07 -52.75 15.68
N GLN A 73 -12.01 -54.01 15.23
CA GLN A 73 -11.36 -54.39 13.97
C GLN A 73 -11.98 -53.72 12.76
N GLN A 74 -13.32 -53.58 12.74
CA GLN A 74 -14.00 -52.86 11.66
C GLN A 74 -13.61 -51.39 11.64
N LYS A 75 -13.59 -50.74 12.80
CA LYS A 75 -13.20 -49.33 12.92
C LYS A 75 -11.73 -49.10 12.59
N ASP A 76 -10.85 -50.04 12.92
CA ASP A 76 -9.44 -49.99 12.54
C ASP A 76 -9.25 -50.10 11.02
N ARG A 77 -10.03 -50.97 10.34
CA ARG A 77 -10.03 -51.04 8.87
C ARG A 77 -10.51 -49.73 8.23
N GLU A 78 -11.62 -49.17 8.70
CA GLU A 78 -12.12 -47.88 8.22
C GLU A 78 -11.11 -46.75 8.43
N ASN A 79 -10.45 -46.71 9.59
CA ASN A 79 -9.40 -45.74 9.87
C ASN A 79 -8.19 -45.93 8.93
N GLN A 80 -7.79 -47.16 8.63
CA GLN A 80 -6.70 -47.44 7.69
C GLN A 80 -7.05 -46.99 6.27
N GLU A 81 -8.28 -47.22 5.81
CA GLU A 81 -8.75 -46.74 4.49
C GLU A 81 -8.72 -45.20 4.42
N VAL A 82 -9.20 -44.52 5.47
CA VAL A 82 -9.14 -43.05 5.55
C VAL A 82 -7.70 -42.53 5.55
N LEU A 83 -6.79 -43.21 6.26
CA LEU A 83 -5.37 -42.84 6.27
C LEU A 83 -4.74 -43.00 4.89
N GLN A 84 -4.99 -44.14 4.22
CA GLN A 84 -4.51 -44.36 2.85
C GLN A 84 -5.03 -43.30 1.88
N GLN A 85 -6.31 -42.91 1.99
CA GLN A 85 -6.87 -41.87 1.14
C GLN A 85 -6.23 -40.50 1.42
N LYS A 86 -5.92 -40.19 2.69
CA LYS A 86 -5.21 -38.95 3.05
C LYS A 86 -3.78 -38.94 2.52
N ASP A 87 -3.07 -40.07 2.59
CA ASP A 87 -1.70 -40.18 2.07
C ASP A 87 -1.66 -39.91 0.56
N ILE A 88 -2.65 -40.41 -0.20
CA ILE A 88 -2.77 -40.12 -1.64
C ILE A 88 -2.96 -38.61 -1.88
N VAL A 89 -3.85 -37.95 -1.14
CA VAL A 89 -4.10 -36.51 -1.27
C VAL A 89 -2.87 -35.69 -0.90
N ILE A 90 -2.13 -36.09 0.14
CA ILE A 90 -0.87 -35.44 0.53
C ILE A 90 0.15 -35.53 -0.61
N LEU A 91 0.33 -36.72 -1.19
CA LEU A 91 1.25 -36.93 -2.32
C LEU A 91 0.87 -36.10 -3.56
N GLU A 92 -0.44 -35.98 -3.86
CA GLU A 92 -0.92 -35.12 -4.94
C GLU A 92 -0.61 -33.64 -4.66
N LYS A 93 -0.86 -33.17 -3.43
CA LYS A 93 -0.57 -31.78 -3.03
C LYS A 93 0.91 -31.46 -3.02
N ASP A 94 1.75 -32.39 -2.58
CA ASP A 94 3.21 -32.24 -2.63
C ASP A 94 3.70 -32.09 -4.08
N ARG A 95 3.09 -32.83 -5.02
CA ARG A 95 3.41 -32.70 -6.45
C ARG A 95 2.99 -31.35 -7.02
N GLU A 96 1.79 -30.86 -6.69
CA GLU A 96 1.34 -29.51 -7.09
C GLU A 96 2.27 -28.42 -6.52
N LEU A 97 2.69 -28.56 -5.26
CA LEU A 97 3.60 -27.61 -4.61
C LEU A 97 4.97 -27.57 -5.32
N GLN A 98 5.52 -28.74 -5.66
CA GLN A 98 6.77 -28.82 -6.42
C GLN A 98 6.69 -28.17 -7.80
N GLU A 99 5.55 -28.26 -8.48
CA GLU A 99 5.33 -27.61 -9.77
C GLU A 99 5.26 -26.08 -9.63
N LYS A 100 4.56 -25.59 -8.60
CA LYS A 100 4.49 -24.16 -8.28
C LYS A 100 5.85 -23.59 -7.88
N ASP A 101 6.65 -24.32 -7.12
CA ASP A 101 8.00 -23.90 -6.76
C ASP A 101 8.91 -23.78 -8.00
N ARG A 102 8.75 -24.66 -8.99
CA ARG A 102 9.49 -24.55 -10.26
C ARG A 102 9.06 -23.31 -11.07
N GLU A 103 7.76 -23.06 -11.19
CA GLU A 103 7.24 -21.84 -11.84
C GLU A 103 7.77 -20.56 -11.17
N LEU A 104 7.83 -20.55 -9.83
CA LEU A 104 8.33 -19.42 -9.06
C LEU A 104 9.83 -19.20 -9.31
N GLN A 105 10.62 -20.28 -9.33
CA GLN A 105 12.06 -20.20 -9.62
C GLN A 105 12.34 -19.68 -11.04
N GLU A 106 11.52 -20.07 -12.03
CA GLU A 106 11.64 -19.57 -13.40
C GLU A 106 11.32 -18.08 -13.48
N LYS A 107 10.21 -17.63 -12.86
CA LYS A 107 9.88 -16.21 -12.77
C LYS A 107 10.93 -15.38 -12.03
N ASP A 108 11.49 -15.90 -10.95
CA ASP A 108 12.58 -15.23 -10.22
C ASP A 108 13.83 -15.09 -11.09
N ARG A 109 14.13 -16.09 -11.93
CA ARG A 109 15.23 -16.03 -12.89
C ARG A 109 14.97 -14.99 -13.97
N GLU A 110 13.77 -14.94 -14.55
CA GLU A 110 13.37 -13.93 -15.54
C GLU A 110 13.43 -12.52 -14.94
N LEU A 111 12.92 -12.35 -13.72
CA LEU A 111 12.96 -11.08 -13.00
C LEU A 111 14.41 -10.62 -12.78
N ARG A 112 15.31 -11.51 -12.32
CA ARG A 112 16.74 -11.20 -12.16
C ARG A 112 17.38 -10.81 -13.49
N GLN A 113 17.10 -11.53 -14.58
CA GLN A 113 17.61 -11.20 -15.91
C GLN A 113 17.11 -9.84 -16.40
N SER A 114 15.83 -9.53 -16.20
CA SER A 114 15.25 -8.23 -16.53
C SER A 114 15.86 -7.10 -15.69
N GLN A 115 16.02 -7.32 -14.38
CA GLN A 115 16.70 -6.37 -13.48
C GLN A 115 18.16 -6.15 -13.86
N GLU A 116 18.89 -7.19 -14.24
CA GLU A 116 20.27 -7.09 -14.73
C GLU A 116 20.34 -6.37 -16.07
N ALA A 117 19.41 -6.61 -17.00
CA ALA A 117 19.33 -5.90 -18.27
C ALA A 117 19.08 -4.40 -18.05
N VAL A 118 18.15 -4.05 -17.15
CA VAL A 118 17.90 -2.67 -16.73
C VAL A 118 19.14 -2.06 -16.08
N ARG A 119 19.82 -2.78 -15.18
CA ARG A 119 21.08 -2.32 -14.57
C ARG A 119 22.18 -2.11 -15.60
N ARG A 120 22.32 -2.98 -16.59
CA ARG A 120 23.31 -2.84 -17.68
C ARG A 120 22.98 -1.64 -18.56
N TYR A 121 21.71 -1.44 -18.91
CA TYR A 121 21.28 -0.26 -19.65
C TYR A 121 21.52 1.02 -18.86
N GLN A 122 21.22 1.03 -17.56
CA GLN A 122 21.52 2.14 -16.66
C GLN A 122 23.04 2.36 -16.52
N GLN A 123 23.85 1.31 -16.42
CA GLN A 123 25.31 1.40 -16.34
C GLN A 123 25.96 1.87 -17.65
N GLN A 124 25.46 1.44 -18.81
CA GLN A 124 25.89 1.95 -20.11
C GLN A 124 25.46 3.40 -20.33
N ALA A 125 24.28 3.80 -19.82
CA ALA A 125 23.88 5.21 -19.78
C ALA A 125 24.79 6.03 -18.84
N LEU A 126 25.20 5.47 -17.70
CA LEU A 126 26.07 6.12 -16.71
C LEU A 126 27.50 6.41 -17.20
N THR A 127 27.98 5.75 -18.26
CA THR A 127 29.35 5.91 -18.78
C THR A 127 29.52 7.06 -19.78
N ASP A 128 28.43 7.65 -20.30
CA ASP A 128 28.48 8.72 -21.30
C ASP A 128 27.66 9.95 -20.87
N ASP A 129 27.67 10.22 -19.55
CA ASP A 129 26.98 11.37 -18.99
C ASP A 129 27.77 12.65 -19.28
N HIS A 130 27.67 13.13 -20.53
CA HIS A 130 28.20 14.39 -21.02
C HIS A 130 27.78 15.63 -20.20
N TRP A 131 26.78 15.47 -19.33
CA TRP A 131 26.31 16.49 -18.39
C TRP A 131 27.09 16.50 -17.06
N VAL A 132 27.94 15.52 -16.80
CA VAL A 132 28.75 15.48 -15.57
C VAL A 132 29.86 16.49 -15.67
N ILE A 133 29.94 17.36 -14.68
CA ILE A 133 30.96 18.41 -14.59
C ILE A 133 31.87 18.16 -13.40
N ASN A 134 33.13 18.62 -13.50
CA ASN A 134 34.00 18.67 -12.34
C ASN A 134 33.59 19.88 -11.47
N LYS A 135 33.48 19.67 -10.15
CA LYS A 135 33.18 20.71 -9.18
C LYS A 135 34.17 21.87 -9.24
N ASP A 136 35.44 21.60 -9.54
CA ASP A 136 36.49 22.62 -9.61
C ASP A 136 36.30 23.60 -10.77
N GLU A 137 35.44 23.27 -11.74
CA GLU A 137 35.07 24.16 -12.84
C GLU A 137 33.99 25.18 -12.45
N VAL A 138 33.42 25.07 -11.24
CA VAL A 138 32.31 25.89 -10.75
C VAL A 138 32.81 26.82 -9.65
N THR A 139 32.79 28.13 -9.92
CA THR A 139 33.09 29.15 -8.91
C THR A 139 31.79 29.69 -8.33
N LEU A 140 31.53 29.46 -7.03
CA LEU A 140 30.38 30.01 -6.33
C LEU A 140 30.64 31.47 -5.92
N THR A 141 29.66 32.34 -6.13
CA THR A 141 29.68 33.70 -5.61
C THR A 141 29.10 33.75 -4.19
N LYS A 142 29.02 34.94 -3.59
CA LYS A 142 28.35 35.16 -2.29
C LYS A 142 26.84 35.42 -2.44
N GLU A 143 26.34 35.55 -3.66
CA GLU A 143 24.95 35.91 -3.92
C GLU A 143 24.05 34.67 -3.85
N GLU A 144 23.21 34.62 -2.82
CA GLU A 144 22.22 33.58 -2.64
C GLU A 144 20.89 33.99 -3.30
N LEU A 145 20.41 33.17 -4.22
CA LEU A 145 19.13 33.37 -4.92
C LEU A 145 17.95 32.86 -4.10
N GLY A 146 18.19 31.85 -3.27
CA GLY A 146 17.18 31.30 -2.38
C GLY A 146 17.69 30.12 -1.57
N ARG A 147 16.99 29.83 -0.47
CA ARG A 147 17.30 28.71 0.42
C ARG A 147 16.02 27.99 0.80
N GLY A 148 15.99 26.70 0.50
CA GLY A 148 14.95 25.79 0.91
C GLY A 148 15.40 24.88 2.04
N SER A 149 14.48 24.00 2.46
CA SER A 149 14.73 22.96 3.45
C SER A 149 15.79 21.95 3.01
N TYR A 150 15.98 21.75 1.70
CA TYR A 150 16.84 20.69 1.15
C TYR A 150 18.07 21.20 0.39
N ALA A 151 18.04 22.45 -0.06
CA ALA A 151 19.11 23.03 -0.86
C ALA A 151 19.25 24.53 -0.66
N VAL A 152 20.43 25.04 -1.00
CA VAL A 152 20.68 26.47 -1.24
C VAL A 152 20.96 26.67 -2.72
N VAL A 153 20.41 27.74 -3.30
CA VAL A 153 20.66 28.16 -4.68
C VAL A 153 21.49 29.42 -4.64
N THR A 154 22.66 29.38 -5.28
CA THR A 154 23.65 30.46 -5.29
C THR A 154 24.02 30.80 -6.72
N VAL A 155 24.32 32.06 -7.01
CA VAL A 155 24.91 32.44 -8.31
C VAL A 155 26.32 31.85 -8.40
N GLY A 156 26.63 31.21 -9.52
CA GLY A 156 27.95 30.70 -9.82
C GLY A 156 28.42 31.06 -11.22
N ILE A 157 29.67 30.75 -11.50
CA ILE A 157 30.29 30.87 -12.82
C ILE A 157 30.80 29.49 -13.21
N PHE A 158 30.39 29.01 -14.38
CA PHE A 158 30.84 27.75 -14.97
C PHE A 158 31.31 28.01 -16.39
N ARG A 159 32.61 27.77 -16.67
CA ARG A 159 33.23 28.01 -17.99
C ARG A 159 32.93 29.39 -18.60
N GLY A 160 32.88 30.43 -17.75
CA GLY A 160 32.58 31.81 -18.15
C GLY A 160 31.09 32.15 -18.25
N LEU A 161 30.19 31.19 -18.07
CA LEU A 161 28.74 31.39 -18.05
C LEU A 161 28.24 31.62 -16.62
N GLY A 162 27.40 32.64 -16.42
CA GLY A 162 26.65 32.83 -15.18
C GLY A 162 25.56 31.76 -15.04
N VAL A 163 25.56 31.04 -13.92
CA VAL A 163 24.67 29.90 -13.69
C VAL A 163 24.00 29.99 -12.31
N ALA A 164 22.85 29.37 -12.17
CA ALA A 164 22.29 29.08 -10.85
C ALA A 164 22.80 27.72 -10.37
N VAL A 165 23.39 27.68 -9.18
CA VAL A 165 23.97 26.46 -8.60
C VAL A 165 23.16 26.04 -7.38
N LYS A 166 22.43 24.95 -7.50
CA LYS A 166 21.67 24.33 -6.42
C LYS A 166 22.57 23.32 -5.70
N SER A 167 22.89 23.61 -4.44
CA SER A 167 23.71 22.76 -3.57
C SER A 167 22.81 22.10 -2.52
N LEU A 168 22.76 20.77 -2.48
CA LEU A 168 22.01 20.04 -1.45
C LEU A 168 22.68 20.17 -0.08
N HIS A 169 21.88 20.26 0.99
CA HIS A 169 22.44 20.28 2.36
C HIS A 169 23.06 18.92 2.71
N THR A 170 24.24 18.93 3.33
CA THR A 170 25.08 17.75 3.63
C THR A 170 24.38 16.66 4.45
N ILE A 171 23.40 17.04 5.28
CA ILE A 171 22.66 16.15 6.18
C ILE A 171 21.72 15.19 5.41
N ILE A 172 21.47 15.44 4.12
CA ILE A 172 20.52 14.69 3.29
C ILE A 172 21.24 13.62 2.42
N ILE A 173 22.56 13.49 2.49
CA ILE A 173 23.30 12.59 1.61
C ILE A 173 23.26 11.16 2.17
N SER A 174 22.35 10.34 1.62
CA SER A 174 22.30 8.88 1.77
C SER A 174 22.41 8.20 0.41
N ASP A 175 22.80 6.93 0.35
CA ASP A 175 22.89 6.17 -0.92
C ASP A 175 21.54 6.15 -1.67
N PHE A 176 20.43 6.11 -0.93
CA PHE A 176 19.09 6.20 -1.48
C PHE A 176 18.83 7.57 -2.14
N ASN A 177 19.25 8.66 -1.50
CA ASN A 177 19.07 10.01 -2.02
C ASN A 177 19.97 10.29 -3.23
N LEU A 178 21.17 9.68 -3.30
CA LEU A 178 22.04 9.74 -4.48
C LEU A 178 21.47 9.02 -5.70
N ALA A 179 20.79 7.88 -5.49
CA ALA A 179 20.12 7.15 -6.57
C ALA A 179 18.93 7.97 -7.14
N LEU A 180 18.13 8.59 -6.27
CA LEU A 180 17.06 9.50 -6.69
C LEU A 180 17.62 10.70 -7.46
N PHE A 181 18.65 11.35 -6.93
CA PHE A 181 19.35 12.46 -7.59
C PHE A 181 19.84 12.08 -9.00
N SER A 182 20.49 10.92 -9.13
CA SER A 182 21.02 10.45 -10.42
C SER A 182 19.91 10.23 -11.46
N ARG A 183 18.76 9.69 -11.03
CA ARG A 183 17.58 9.53 -11.89
C ARG A 183 17.04 10.88 -12.36
N GLU A 184 16.96 11.87 -11.48
CA GLU A 184 16.50 13.21 -11.81
C GLU A 184 17.43 13.90 -12.81
N MET A 185 18.75 13.81 -12.60
CA MET A 185 19.73 14.40 -13.51
C MET A 185 19.67 13.77 -14.90
N ASN A 186 19.44 12.47 -14.97
CA ASN A 186 19.23 11.79 -16.25
C ASN A 186 18.02 12.36 -17.01
N ILE A 187 16.89 12.61 -16.32
CA ILE A 187 15.71 13.23 -16.94
C ILE A 187 16.01 14.67 -17.38
N ALA A 188 16.56 15.49 -16.47
CA ALA A 188 16.90 16.88 -16.77
C ALA A 188 17.90 17.02 -17.92
N SER A 189 18.82 16.07 -18.06
CA SER A 189 19.80 16.04 -19.16
C SER A 189 19.17 15.88 -20.54
N GLN A 190 17.98 15.27 -20.64
CA GLN A 190 17.28 14.97 -21.90
C GLN A 190 16.21 16.02 -22.26
N VAL A 191 15.87 16.93 -21.35
CA VAL A 191 14.83 17.93 -21.55
C VAL A 191 15.42 19.21 -22.13
N ARG A 192 14.91 19.65 -23.28
CA ARG A 192 15.34 20.88 -23.98
C ARG A 192 14.12 21.59 -24.54
N HIS A 193 13.73 22.70 -23.92
CA HIS A 193 12.59 23.50 -24.36
C HIS A 193 12.75 24.96 -23.90
N PRO A 194 12.38 25.98 -24.72
CA PRO A 194 12.56 27.39 -24.36
C PRO A 194 11.86 27.77 -23.05
N ASN A 195 10.69 27.19 -22.76
CA ASN A 195 9.93 27.49 -21.54
C ASN A 195 10.22 26.54 -20.36
N LEU A 196 11.31 25.78 -20.41
CA LEU A 196 11.81 25.00 -19.29
C LEU A 196 13.21 25.51 -18.94
N VAL A 197 13.49 25.67 -17.64
CA VAL A 197 14.81 26.15 -17.20
C VAL A 197 15.89 25.16 -17.65
N GLN A 198 16.84 25.63 -18.45
CA GLN A 198 17.84 24.80 -19.08
C GLN A 198 18.79 24.21 -18.05
N PHE A 199 18.80 22.88 -17.94
CA PHE A 199 19.82 22.14 -17.21
C PHE A 199 21.16 22.20 -17.96
N ILE A 200 22.24 22.51 -17.24
CA ILE A 200 23.58 22.65 -17.80
C ILE A 200 24.44 21.45 -17.45
N GLY A 201 24.38 20.99 -16.20
CA GLY A 201 25.16 19.86 -15.73
C GLY A 201 25.04 19.64 -14.23
N ALA A 202 25.66 18.57 -13.74
CA ALA A 202 25.68 18.24 -12.32
C ALA A 202 26.95 17.50 -11.91
N THR A 203 27.31 17.59 -10.64
CA THR A 203 28.45 16.84 -10.07
C THR A 203 27.98 15.49 -9.53
N LYS A 204 28.70 14.40 -9.84
CA LYS A 204 28.41 13.05 -9.29
C LYS A 204 29.14 12.72 -7.98
N VAL A 205 30.29 13.35 -7.73
CA VAL A 205 31.19 13.01 -6.62
C VAL A 205 31.18 14.13 -5.57
N GLY A 206 31.04 13.77 -4.29
CA GLY A 206 30.98 14.72 -3.18
C GLY A 206 29.58 15.32 -2.98
N ASN A 207 29.52 16.58 -2.55
CA ASN A 207 28.24 17.28 -2.36
C ASN A 207 27.61 17.59 -3.73
N PRO A 208 26.43 17.03 -4.07
CA PRO A 208 25.84 17.20 -5.38
C PRO A 208 25.46 18.65 -5.66
N LEU A 209 25.97 19.17 -6.78
CA LEU A 209 25.62 20.46 -7.36
C LEU A 209 24.81 20.20 -8.63
N ILE A 210 23.74 20.97 -8.81
CA ILE A 210 22.96 21.05 -10.05
C ILE A 210 23.14 22.45 -10.61
N LEU A 211 23.52 22.54 -11.88
CA LEU A 211 23.68 23.79 -12.60
C LEU A 211 22.54 23.97 -13.60
N THR A 212 21.92 25.13 -13.56
CA THR A 212 20.93 25.56 -14.54
C THR A 212 21.25 26.95 -15.08
N GLU A 213 20.57 27.35 -16.15
CA GLU A 213 20.60 28.75 -16.58
C GLU A 213 20.19 29.67 -15.43
N LEU A 214 20.80 30.84 -15.39
CA LEU A 214 20.50 31.86 -14.40
C LEU A 214 19.26 32.66 -14.83
N MET A 215 18.29 32.78 -13.92
CA MET A 215 17.06 33.56 -14.12
C MET A 215 17.05 34.77 -13.18
N SER A 216 16.36 35.84 -13.56
CA SER A 216 16.42 37.11 -12.82
C SER A 216 15.56 37.16 -11.57
N THR A 217 14.40 36.50 -11.57
CA THR A 217 13.48 36.46 -10.42
C THR A 217 12.53 35.25 -10.54
N SER A 218 11.80 34.93 -9.48
CA SER A 218 10.63 34.04 -9.56
C SER A 218 9.34 34.84 -9.71
N LEU A 219 8.32 34.21 -10.30
CA LEU A 219 6.97 34.76 -10.38
C LEU A 219 6.41 35.10 -8.99
N ASN A 220 6.69 34.24 -8.01
CA ASN A 220 6.32 34.48 -6.61
C ASN A 220 6.91 35.77 -6.03
N GLN A 221 8.18 36.08 -6.33
CA GLN A 221 8.80 37.33 -5.93
C GLN A 221 8.21 38.52 -6.69
N GLU A 222 7.90 38.36 -7.98
CA GLU A 222 7.34 39.43 -8.79
C GLU A 222 5.91 39.80 -8.38
N LEU A 223 5.06 38.81 -8.08
CA LEU A 223 3.70 39.00 -7.57
C LEU A 223 3.66 39.72 -6.22
N ARG A 224 4.71 39.58 -5.39
CA ARG A 224 4.86 40.37 -4.15
C ARG A 224 5.25 41.83 -4.39
N ARG A 225 5.93 42.10 -5.51
CA ARG A 225 6.43 43.45 -5.83
C ARG A 225 5.39 44.28 -6.56
N LYS A 226 4.63 43.67 -7.47
CA LYS A 226 3.63 44.36 -8.28
C LYS A 226 2.53 43.42 -8.75
N GLN A 227 1.40 44.01 -9.11
CA GLN A 227 0.39 43.33 -9.90
C GLN A 227 0.82 43.24 -11.36
N LEU A 228 0.65 42.07 -11.96
CA LEU A 228 0.95 41.84 -13.37
C LEU A 228 -0.18 42.40 -14.25
N THR A 229 0.17 42.89 -15.43
CA THR A 229 -0.84 43.26 -16.43
C THR A 229 -1.45 42.00 -17.06
N ASN A 230 -2.66 42.09 -17.61
CA ASN A 230 -3.30 40.97 -18.32
C ASN A 230 -2.40 40.41 -19.43
N GLN A 231 -1.70 41.29 -20.16
CA GLN A 231 -0.71 40.89 -21.16
C GLN A 231 0.45 40.06 -20.58
N GLN A 232 0.96 40.45 -19.41
CA GLN A 232 1.99 39.68 -18.71
C GLN A 232 1.47 38.32 -18.25
N ILE A 233 0.26 38.29 -17.68
CA ILE A 233 -0.38 37.05 -17.22
C ILE A 233 -0.57 36.08 -18.38
N LEU A 234 -1.12 36.53 -19.52
CA LEU A 234 -1.28 35.67 -20.71
C LEU A 234 0.04 35.16 -21.24
N SER A 235 1.05 36.03 -21.36
CA SER A 235 2.36 35.63 -21.86
C SER A 235 3.02 34.59 -20.95
N ILE A 236 2.96 34.77 -19.64
CA ILE A 236 3.52 33.84 -18.67
C ILE A 236 2.72 32.52 -18.67
N ALA A 237 1.39 32.60 -18.70
CA ALA A 237 0.50 31.45 -18.79
C ALA A 237 0.80 30.59 -20.02
N GLN A 238 0.93 31.22 -21.19
CA GLN A 238 1.25 30.53 -22.44
C GLN A 238 2.62 29.86 -22.39
N ASP A 239 3.65 30.57 -21.93
CA ASP A 239 5.00 30.03 -21.75
C ASP A 239 4.98 28.78 -20.84
N VAL A 240 4.33 28.88 -19.67
CA VAL A 240 4.20 27.75 -18.74
C VAL A 240 3.44 26.59 -19.38
N ALA A 241 2.37 26.87 -20.14
CA ALA A 241 1.59 25.84 -20.80
C ALA A 241 2.37 25.08 -21.85
N LEU A 242 3.18 25.78 -22.65
CA LEU A 242 4.10 25.18 -23.63
C LEU A 242 5.14 24.27 -22.95
N GLY A 243 5.74 24.74 -21.86
CA GLY A 243 6.72 23.95 -21.09
C GLY A 243 6.12 22.67 -20.50
N LEU A 244 4.95 22.75 -19.90
CA LEU A 244 4.26 21.57 -19.35
C LEU A 244 3.80 20.60 -20.44
N ASN A 245 3.29 21.11 -21.56
CA ASN A 245 2.89 20.27 -22.70
C ASN A 245 4.09 19.46 -23.24
N TYR A 246 5.28 20.08 -23.33
CA TYR A 246 6.50 19.37 -23.71
C TYR A 246 6.80 18.19 -22.77
N LEU A 247 6.72 18.41 -21.45
CA LEU A 247 6.92 17.34 -20.46
C LEU A 247 5.87 16.23 -20.57
N HIS A 248 4.60 16.60 -20.75
CA HIS A 248 3.48 15.67 -20.83
C HIS A 248 3.50 14.81 -22.10
N LEU A 249 4.11 15.30 -23.18
CA LEU A 249 4.26 14.57 -24.43
C LEU A 249 5.56 13.74 -24.50
N PHE A 250 6.43 13.84 -23.48
CA PHE A 250 7.67 13.10 -23.40
C PHE A 250 7.44 11.58 -23.53
N LYS A 251 8.39 10.88 -24.17
CA LYS A 251 8.32 9.44 -24.47
C LYS A 251 9.54 8.71 -23.89
N PRO A 252 9.40 7.43 -23.49
CA PRO A 252 8.24 6.55 -23.66
C PRO A 252 7.07 6.83 -22.71
N GLN A 253 7.32 7.53 -21.60
CA GLN A 253 6.31 7.92 -20.61
C GLN A 253 6.32 9.43 -20.39
N PRO A 254 5.15 10.03 -20.09
CA PRO A 254 5.06 11.45 -19.79
C PRO A 254 5.88 11.80 -18.54
N ILE A 255 6.54 12.96 -18.56
CA ILE A 255 7.14 13.55 -17.37
C ILE A 255 6.06 14.38 -16.68
N ILE A 256 5.73 14.05 -15.43
CA ILE A 256 4.80 14.81 -14.58
C ILE A 256 5.64 15.71 -13.68
N HIS A 257 5.37 17.01 -13.65
CA HIS A 257 6.15 17.97 -12.86
C HIS A 257 5.89 17.84 -11.36
N ARG A 258 4.63 17.70 -10.94
CA ARG A 258 4.18 17.52 -9.54
C ARG A 258 4.38 18.71 -8.60
N ASP A 259 4.92 19.83 -9.07
CA ASP A 259 5.24 20.98 -8.21
C ASP A 259 5.12 22.33 -8.94
N VAL A 260 4.13 22.42 -9.85
CA VAL A 260 3.84 23.67 -10.54
C VAL A 260 3.32 24.69 -9.52
N SER A 261 4.08 25.76 -9.28
CA SER A 261 3.76 26.81 -8.31
C SER A 261 4.52 28.10 -8.64
N SER A 262 4.07 29.25 -8.13
CA SER A 262 4.73 30.53 -8.45
C SER A 262 6.21 30.60 -8.05
N PRO A 263 6.72 29.90 -7.01
CA PRO A 263 8.15 29.84 -6.73
C PRO A 263 8.97 29.12 -7.81
N ASN A 264 8.38 28.16 -8.51
CA ASN A 264 9.03 27.34 -9.54
C ASN A 264 8.82 27.87 -10.96
N ILE A 265 8.12 29.00 -11.13
CA ILE A 265 8.09 29.72 -12.40
C ILE A 265 9.12 30.84 -12.32
N LEU A 266 10.19 30.74 -13.10
CA LEU A 266 11.25 31.72 -13.14
C LEU A 266 11.09 32.66 -14.33
N LEU A 267 11.44 33.92 -14.12
CA LEU A 267 11.27 35.00 -15.08
C LEU A 267 12.62 35.62 -15.41
N LYS A 268 12.82 35.93 -16.69
CA LYS A 268 13.91 36.80 -17.16
C LYS A 268 13.35 37.90 -18.06
N PRO A 269 13.92 39.12 -18.02
CA PRO A 269 13.53 40.18 -18.94
C PRO A 269 13.70 39.74 -20.40
N CYS A 270 12.77 40.13 -21.27
CA CYS A 270 12.89 39.91 -22.70
C CYS A 270 12.37 41.12 -23.48
N THR A 271 12.62 41.13 -24.79
CA THR A 271 12.19 42.19 -25.70
C THR A 271 10.73 42.05 -26.16
N ARG A 272 10.03 40.98 -25.77
CA ARG A 272 8.60 40.83 -26.09
C ARG A 272 7.78 41.94 -25.42
N PRO A 273 6.62 42.33 -25.97
CA PRO A 273 5.75 43.35 -25.39
C PRO A 273 5.39 43.14 -23.91
N ALA A 274 5.25 41.88 -23.47
CA ALA A 274 4.99 41.53 -22.07
C ALA A 274 6.21 41.75 -21.13
N GLY A 275 7.42 41.85 -21.68
CA GLY A 275 8.66 42.15 -20.96
C GLY A 275 9.31 40.97 -20.24
N TYR A 276 8.67 39.79 -20.19
CA TYR A 276 9.21 38.59 -19.53
C TYR A 276 9.22 37.37 -20.42
N GLU A 277 10.23 36.52 -20.24
CA GLU A 277 10.23 35.11 -20.63
C GLU A 277 10.10 34.26 -19.37
N ALA A 278 9.04 33.45 -19.33
CA ALA A 278 8.78 32.55 -18.24
C ALA A 278 9.28 31.13 -18.55
N LYS A 279 9.89 30.51 -17.55
CA LYS A 279 10.38 29.14 -17.62
C LYS A 279 9.97 28.37 -16.38
N VAL A 280 9.55 27.13 -16.58
CA VAL A 280 9.25 26.21 -15.49
C VAL A 280 10.56 25.59 -14.99
N ALA A 281 10.82 25.70 -13.69
CA ALA A 281 12.00 25.19 -13.00
C ALA A 281 11.68 23.94 -12.17
N ASP A 282 12.70 23.23 -11.70
CA ASP A 282 12.56 22.07 -10.81
C ASP A 282 11.65 20.95 -11.38
N TYR A 283 11.48 20.90 -12.70
CA TYR A 283 10.80 19.81 -13.38
C TYR A 283 11.60 18.51 -13.26
N GLY A 284 10.89 17.38 -13.13
CA GLY A 284 11.52 16.09 -12.93
C GLY A 284 12.11 15.87 -11.53
N THR A 285 12.02 16.85 -10.62
CA THR A 285 12.37 16.65 -9.22
C THR A 285 11.29 15.77 -8.59
N ALA A 286 11.63 14.52 -8.27
CA ALA A 286 10.86 13.73 -7.31
C ALA A 286 11.12 14.36 -5.94
N LYS A 287 10.46 15.49 -5.68
CA LYS A 287 10.55 16.26 -4.43
C LYS A 287 10.72 15.26 -3.30
N LEU A 288 11.90 15.28 -2.66
CA LEU A 288 12.24 14.47 -1.51
C LEU A 288 11.03 14.46 -0.60
N VAL A 289 10.39 13.29 -0.60
CA VAL A 289 9.06 13.05 -0.08
C VAL A 289 8.95 13.69 1.29
N GLN A 290 8.13 14.73 1.42
CA GLN A 290 7.72 15.20 2.73
C GLN A 290 6.81 14.10 3.29
N VAL A 291 7.33 13.39 4.28
CA VAL A 291 6.51 12.58 5.16
C VAL A 291 5.85 13.60 6.10
N ASP A 292 4.55 13.81 5.93
CA ASP A 292 3.80 14.60 6.89
C ASP A 292 3.73 13.85 8.24
N SER A 293 3.23 14.52 9.29
CA SER A 293 3.07 13.92 10.62
C SER A 293 2.11 12.72 10.67
N THR A 294 1.42 12.40 9.56
CA THR A 294 0.53 11.26 9.41
C THR A 294 1.16 10.08 8.65
N GLY A 295 2.40 10.24 8.18
CA GLY A 295 3.09 9.22 7.38
C GLY A 295 2.74 9.27 5.89
N THR A 296 1.95 10.25 5.44
CA THR A 296 1.52 10.37 4.05
C THR A 296 2.55 11.17 3.26
N VAL A 297 2.93 10.61 2.11
CA VAL A 297 3.90 11.18 1.17
C VAL A 297 3.17 12.20 0.30
N MET A 298 3.38 13.50 0.56
CA MET A 298 2.82 14.57 -0.28
C MET A 298 3.90 15.17 -1.19
N PRO A 299 3.88 14.86 -2.50
CA PRO A 299 4.76 15.54 -3.45
C PRO A 299 4.25 16.98 -3.70
N GLY A 300 5.18 17.91 -3.93
CA GLY A 300 4.84 19.25 -4.40
C GLY A 300 4.62 20.29 -3.31
N ASN A 301 3.97 21.40 -3.68
CA ASN A 301 3.53 22.46 -2.77
C ASN A 301 2.04 22.24 -2.46
N PRO A 302 1.65 21.98 -1.20
CA PRO A 302 0.27 21.69 -0.83
C PRO A 302 -0.76 22.74 -1.29
N ALA A 303 -0.35 24.01 -1.40
CA ALA A 303 -1.23 25.10 -1.85
C ALA A 303 -1.65 24.97 -3.33
N TYR A 304 -0.91 24.22 -4.15
CA TYR A 304 -1.19 24.01 -5.57
C TYR A 304 -1.54 22.55 -5.90
N ALA A 305 -1.35 21.64 -4.94
CA ALA A 305 -1.48 20.21 -5.17
C ALA A 305 -2.93 19.81 -5.49
N ALA A 306 -3.06 18.90 -6.47
CA ALA A 306 -4.31 18.26 -6.81
C ALA A 306 -4.77 17.32 -5.69
N PRO A 307 -6.09 17.08 -5.52
CA PRO A 307 -6.62 16.25 -4.44
C PRO A 307 -6.11 14.79 -4.50
N GLU A 308 -5.78 14.29 -5.68
CA GLU A 308 -5.22 12.95 -5.89
C GLU A 308 -3.70 12.85 -5.65
N ALA A 309 -3.01 13.96 -5.35
CA ALA A 309 -1.56 13.97 -5.11
C ALA A 309 -1.05 12.95 -4.06
N PRO A 310 -1.77 12.68 -2.95
CA PRO A 310 -1.36 11.65 -2.00
C PRO A 310 -1.47 10.21 -2.50
N ILE A 311 -2.04 9.95 -3.70
CA ILE A 311 -2.36 8.62 -4.21
C ILE A 311 -1.46 8.31 -5.43
N PRO A 312 -0.31 7.60 -5.26
CA PRO A 312 0.68 7.38 -6.32
C PRO A 312 0.11 6.76 -7.61
N ASP A 313 -0.80 5.79 -7.47
CA ASP A 313 -1.40 5.07 -8.61
C ASP A 313 -2.35 5.94 -9.46
N GLN A 314 -2.71 7.13 -8.97
CA GLN A 314 -3.55 8.10 -9.69
C GLN A 314 -2.74 9.23 -10.32
N HIS A 315 -1.41 9.22 -10.19
CA HIS A 315 -0.57 10.29 -10.73
C HIS A 315 -0.65 10.33 -12.25
N SER A 316 -0.97 11.51 -12.77
CA SER A 316 -1.11 11.73 -14.21
C SER A 316 -0.79 13.19 -14.56
N PRO A 317 -0.56 13.51 -15.85
CA PRO A 317 -0.39 14.89 -16.33
C PRO A 317 -1.50 15.86 -15.88
N ALA A 318 -2.71 15.35 -15.62
CA ALA A 318 -3.84 16.14 -15.14
C ALA A 318 -3.59 16.80 -13.76
N MET A 319 -2.63 16.31 -12.96
CA MET A 319 -2.22 16.95 -11.72
C MET A 319 -1.56 18.32 -11.97
N ASP A 320 -0.69 18.40 -12.98
CA ASP A 320 -0.02 19.66 -13.32
C ASP A 320 -1.02 20.67 -13.91
N VAL A 321 -2.07 20.19 -14.60
CA VAL A 321 -3.18 21.03 -15.08
C VAL A 321 -3.93 21.66 -13.91
N TYR A 322 -4.19 20.89 -12.85
CA TYR A 322 -4.81 21.42 -11.63
C TYR A 322 -3.94 22.53 -11.03
N SER A 323 -2.65 22.23 -10.81
CA SER A 323 -1.70 23.19 -10.25
C SER A 323 -1.51 24.42 -11.13
N TYR A 324 -1.54 24.27 -12.45
CA TYR A 324 -1.53 25.36 -13.41
C TYR A 324 -2.75 26.27 -13.25
N SER A 325 -3.96 25.73 -13.09
CA SER A 325 -5.15 26.57 -12.85
C SER A 325 -5.08 27.30 -11.51
N VAL A 326 -4.50 26.70 -10.48
CA VAL A 326 -4.22 27.40 -9.21
C VAL A 326 -3.23 28.54 -9.40
N LEU A 327 -2.18 28.33 -10.18
CA LEU A 327 -1.22 29.38 -10.55
C LEU A 327 -1.90 30.53 -11.31
N LEU A 328 -2.81 30.23 -12.24
CA LEU A 328 -3.58 31.25 -12.94
C LEU A 328 -4.45 32.08 -11.99
N MET A 329 -5.09 31.44 -11.00
CA MET A 329 -5.87 32.14 -9.97
C MET A 329 -4.99 33.11 -9.16
N GLU A 330 -3.82 32.65 -8.70
CA GLU A 330 -2.87 33.47 -7.95
C GLU A 330 -2.44 34.71 -8.75
N MET A 331 -2.10 34.54 -10.04
CA MET A 331 -1.71 35.65 -10.91
C MET A 331 -2.84 36.67 -11.11
N ASN A 332 -4.08 36.20 -11.24
CA ASN A 332 -5.25 37.05 -11.48
C ASN A 332 -5.68 37.83 -10.24
N LEU A 333 -5.70 37.16 -9.08
CA LEU A 333 -6.20 37.73 -7.83
C LEU A 333 -5.12 38.44 -7.03
N CYS A 334 -3.84 38.20 -7.36
CA CYS A 334 -2.68 38.70 -6.61
C CYS A 334 -2.76 38.33 -5.11
N SER A 335 -3.38 37.19 -4.81
CA SER A 335 -3.58 36.65 -3.46
C SER A 335 -3.07 35.21 -3.39
N SER A 336 -2.71 34.76 -2.19
CA SER A 336 -2.24 33.39 -1.99
C SER A 336 -3.35 32.38 -2.33
N PRO A 337 -3.02 31.23 -2.93
CA PRO A 337 -4.01 30.18 -3.17
C PRO A 337 -4.63 29.68 -1.87
N GLU A 338 -5.94 29.47 -1.87
CA GLU A 338 -6.62 28.80 -0.77
C GLU A 338 -6.20 27.33 -0.67
N MET A 339 -6.25 26.75 0.53
CA MET A 339 -5.70 25.42 0.80
C MET A 339 -6.72 24.29 0.56
N THR A 340 -8.00 24.54 0.78
CA THR A 340 -9.05 23.52 0.61
C THR A 340 -9.73 23.64 -0.74
N THR A 341 -10.23 22.51 -1.26
CA THR A 341 -10.96 22.48 -2.53
C THR A 341 -12.20 23.37 -2.51
N ALA A 342 -12.91 23.44 -1.38
CA ALA A 342 -14.12 24.26 -1.23
C ALA A 342 -13.80 25.77 -1.26
N GLU A 343 -12.77 26.20 -0.53
CA GLU A 343 -12.33 27.60 -0.53
C GLU A 343 -11.78 27.99 -1.90
N ARG A 344 -11.05 27.10 -2.59
CA ARG A 344 -10.58 27.31 -3.97
C ARG A 344 -11.72 27.50 -4.95
N GLU A 345 -12.82 26.76 -4.82
CA GLU A 345 -13.98 26.92 -5.69
C GLU A 345 -14.59 28.33 -5.54
N VAL A 346 -14.72 28.80 -4.30
CA VAL A 346 -15.17 30.19 -4.01
C VAL A 346 -14.17 31.22 -4.55
N GLN A 347 -12.86 31.00 -4.33
CA GLN A 347 -11.80 31.88 -4.82
C GLN A 347 -11.82 31.98 -6.35
N SER A 348 -12.03 30.87 -7.06
CA SER A 348 -12.12 30.82 -8.52
C SER A 348 -13.29 31.66 -9.08
N GLY A 349 -14.41 31.75 -8.34
CA GLY A 349 -15.57 32.55 -8.71
C GLY A 349 -15.31 34.05 -8.70
N SER A 350 -14.31 34.49 -7.92
CA SER A 350 -13.92 35.89 -7.75
C SER A 350 -13.06 36.43 -8.91
N VAL A 351 -12.61 35.56 -9.82
CA VAL A 351 -11.87 35.98 -11.02
C VAL A 351 -12.82 36.67 -12.00
N SER A 352 -12.54 37.95 -12.26
CA SER A 352 -13.36 38.83 -13.11
C SER A 352 -13.04 38.68 -14.60
N TRP A 353 -11.86 38.18 -14.95
CA TRP A 353 -11.41 38.10 -16.35
C TRP A 353 -12.07 36.93 -17.09
N SER A 354 -12.99 37.25 -18.02
CA SER A 354 -13.78 36.29 -18.79
C SER A 354 -12.96 35.24 -19.52
N ASP A 355 -11.85 35.66 -20.13
CA ASP A 355 -11.08 34.84 -21.07
C ASP A 355 -10.38 33.70 -20.33
N MET A 356 -9.78 34.03 -19.18
CA MET A 356 -9.12 33.05 -18.31
C MET A 356 -10.08 32.29 -17.38
N LYS A 357 -11.31 32.77 -17.19
CA LYS A 357 -12.29 32.19 -16.26
C LYS A 357 -12.63 30.74 -16.63
N SER A 358 -12.76 30.42 -17.91
CA SER A 358 -13.05 29.04 -18.36
C SER A 358 -11.94 28.05 -18.01
N LEU A 359 -10.67 28.47 -18.12
CA LEU A 359 -9.50 27.65 -17.76
C LEU A 359 -9.35 27.50 -16.24
N ILE A 360 -9.57 28.59 -15.51
CA ILE A 360 -9.53 28.64 -14.05
C ILE A 360 -10.64 27.78 -13.43
N GLN A 361 -11.81 27.69 -14.07
CA GLN A 361 -12.93 26.88 -13.55
C GLN A 361 -12.85 25.40 -13.96
N ARG A 362 -12.32 25.08 -15.15
CA ARG A 362 -12.24 23.68 -15.62
C ARG A 362 -11.04 22.91 -15.07
N GLY A 363 -9.90 23.57 -14.87
CA GLY A 363 -8.70 22.87 -14.39
C GLY A 363 -8.75 22.32 -12.96
N PRO A 364 -9.36 22.99 -11.97
CA PRO A 364 -9.46 22.45 -10.61
C PRO A 364 -10.60 21.42 -10.44
N ASN A 365 -11.03 20.75 -11.51
CA ASN A 365 -12.07 19.72 -11.44
C ASN A 365 -11.61 18.54 -10.55
N ALA A 366 -12.49 18.07 -9.67
CA ALA A 366 -12.22 16.94 -8.78
C ALA A 366 -11.90 15.65 -9.56
N ASN A 367 -12.50 15.46 -10.74
CA ASN A 367 -12.18 14.34 -11.63
C ASN A 367 -11.00 14.70 -12.55
N PRO A 368 -9.83 14.04 -12.44
CA PRO A 368 -8.66 14.34 -13.28
C PRO A 368 -8.93 14.19 -14.78
N ARG A 369 -9.83 13.27 -15.18
CA ARG A 369 -10.17 13.03 -16.59
C ARG A 369 -11.02 14.13 -17.22
N ALA A 370 -11.67 14.97 -16.40
CA ALA A 370 -12.48 16.08 -16.86
C ALA A 370 -11.65 17.37 -17.06
N ARG A 371 -10.39 17.37 -16.62
CA ARG A 371 -9.47 18.50 -16.80
C ARG A 371 -8.98 18.55 -18.25
N PRO A 372 -8.76 19.75 -18.83
CA PRO A 372 -8.20 19.85 -20.18
C PRO A 372 -6.75 19.35 -20.20
N THR A 373 -6.28 18.93 -21.37
CA THR A 373 -4.85 18.69 -21.60
C THR A 373 -4.10 20.01 -21.79
N MET A 374 -2.77 20.04 -21.58
CA MET A 374 -2.00 21.26 -21.85
C MET A 374 -2.05 21.69 -23.32
N ALA A 375 -2.19 20.75 -24.27
CA ALA A 375 -2.45 21.07 -25.67
C ALA A 375 -3.74 21.89 -25.84
N GLN A 376 -4.85 21.45 -25.23
CA GLN A 376 -6.10 22.21 -25.25
C GLN A 376 -5.98 23.57 -24.55
N VAL A 377 -5.20 23.65 -23.46
CA VAL A 377 -4.92 24.93 -22.78
C VAL A 377 -4.15 25.89 -23.69
N ILE A 378 -3.17 25.41 -24.45
CA ILE A 378 -2.41 26.20 -25.42
C ILE A 378 -3.34 26.75 -26.51
N ASP A 379 -4.24 25.93 -27.04
CA ASP A 379 -5.20 26.37 -28.06
C ASP A 379 -6.08 27.51 -27.53
N ILE A 380 -6.60 27.38 -26.31
CA ILE A 380 -7.45 28.40 -25.68
C ILE A 380 -6.67 29.70 -25.44
N THR A 381 -5.49 29.62 -24.82
CA THR A 381 -4.68 30.81 -24.53
C THR A 381 -4.19 31.52 -25.79
N SER A 382 -3.94 30.78 -26.88
CA SER A 382 -3.52 31.36 -28.17
C SER A 382 -4.65 32.10 -28.87
N LEU A 383 -5.90 31.62 -28.74
CA LEU A 383 -7.08 32.34 -29.22
C LEU A 383 -7.30 33.65 -28.46
N ASP A 384 -7.12 33.63 -27.14
CA ASP A 384 -7.26 34.81 -26.28
C ASP A 384 -6.20 35.88 -26.61
N ILE A 385 -4.95 35.45 -26.84
CA ILE A 385 -3.86 36.36 -27.29
C ILE A 385 -4.21 36.98 -28.65
N SER A 386 -4.69 36.18 -29.60
CA SER A 386 -5.06 36.69 -30.94
C SER A 386 -6.19 37.71 -30.87
N SER A 387 -7.19 37.47 -30.02
CA SER A 387 -8.31 38.38 -29.74
C SER A 387 -7.85 39.68 -29.07
N LEU A 388 -6.96 39.60 -28.08
CA LEU A 388 -6.54 40.73 -27.27
C LEU A 388 -5.53 41.66 -27.98
N PHE A 389 -4.77 41.13 -28.95
CA PHE A 389 -3.75 41.90 -29.67
C PHE A 389 -4.11 42.22 -31.14
N GLN A 390 -5.28 41.83 -31.64
CA GLN A 390 -5.69 42.04 -33.05
C GLN A 390 -4.59 41.58 -34.04
N LEU A 391 -3.88 40.50 -33.73
CA LEU A 391 -2.78 40.02 -34.56
C LEU A 391 -3.38 39.34 -35.80
N GLU A 392 -3.06 39.84 -36.99
CA GLU A 392 -3.35 39.10 -38.23
C GLU A 392 -2.59 37.76 -38.24
N PRO A 393 -3.17 36.69 -38.80
CA PRO A 393 -2.51 35.40 -38.88
C PRO A 393 -1.20 35.53 -39.66
N ILE A 394 -0.10 35.04 -39.06
CA ILE A 394 1.20 34.98 -39.70
C ILE A 394 1.08 34.09 -40.94
N ASN A 395 1.29 34.68 -42.11
CA ASN A 395 1.25 33.98 -43.38
C ASN A 395 2.58 33.21 -43.54
N ASP A 396 2.55 31.88 -43.34
CA ASP A 396 3.71 30.96 -43.32
C ASP A 396 4.52 30.87 -44.64
N ASN A 397 4.26 31.73 -45.62
CA ASN A 397 4.84 31.63 -46.95
C ASN A 397 6.21 32.32 -47.15
N ASN A 398 6.89 32.82 -46.12
CA ASN A 398 8.10 33.62 -46.35
C ASN A 398 9.26 33.44 -45.35
N ILE A 399 9.46 32.24 -44.79
CA ILE A 399 10.72 31.90 -44.11
C ILE A 399 11.30 30.63 -44.73
N LYS A 400 11.89 30.77 -45.93
CA LYS A 400 12.93 29.85 -46.39
C LYS A 400 14.26 30.37 -45.85
N ILE A 401 14.73 29.77 -44.77
CA ILE A 401 16.15 29.87 -44.40
C ILE A 401 16.90 29.08 -45.47
N GLN A 402 17.60 29.78 -46.37
CA GLN A 402 18.64 29.16 -47.18
C GLN A 402 19.80 28.82 -46.25
N TYR A 403 20.07 27.53 -46.10
CA TYR A 403 21.37 27.08 -45.62
C TYR A 403 22.30 27.13 -46.82
N ASP A 404 23.29 28.02 -46.79
CA ASP A 404 24.46 27.98 -47.66
C ASP A 404 25.45 26.90 -47.20
#